data_AF-A0A840I6E1-F1
#
_entry.id   AF-A0A840I6E1-F1
#
_cell.length_a   1.000
_cell.length_b   1.000
_cell.length_c   1.000
_cell.angle_alpha   90.00
_cell.angle_beta   90.00
_cell.angle_gamma   90.00
#
_symmetry.space_group_name_H-M   'P 1'
#
loop_
_entity.id
_entity.type
_entity.pdbx_description
1 polymer ?
#
loop_
_entity_poly.entity_id
_entity_poly.type
_entity_poly.pdbx_seq_one_letter_code
_entity_poly.pdbx_strand_id
1 'polypeptide(L)'
;MKEKAPRRVAGYTGCNSVLTAPRGVLGKTAAAAAAGFTPEGAAADPISYAAHPPWMREALAGLDLDRLYADAAAHRAGFAAEQTDKLRAAAAAYDAAAVEAERQAELEREEAAQREAEYQASLAPWRASLAPGDRTACGLVVKVDPPIVQIQYAEVPRWVRIDQIVPAGTFEGDPDVTKGIRYCARL
;
A
#
# COMPACT_ATOMS: atom_id res chain seq x y z
N MET A 1 -16.35 42.48 28.97
CA MET A 1 -16.53 41.21 28.23
C MET A 1 -15.14 40.71 27.85
N LYS A 2 -14.67 39.59 28.42
CA LYS A 2 -13.35 39.00 28.12
C LYS A 2 -13.59 37.68 27.40
N GLU A 3 -13.32 37.66 26.10
CA GLU A 3 -13.35 36.45 25.29
C GLU A 3 -12.21 35.51 25.69
N LYS A 4 -12.56 34.25 25.93
CA LYS A 4 -11.65 33.18 26.35
C LYS A 4 -11.28 32.39 25.10
N ALA A 5 -10.02 32.45 24.68
CA ALA A 5 -9.54 31.72 23.50
C ALA A 5 -9.55 30.19 23.74
N PRO A 6 -9.85 29.37 22.71
CA PRO A 6 -9.89 27.91 22.84
C PRO A 6 -8.47 27.31 22.89
N ARG A 7 -8.26 26.39 23.84
CA ARG A 7 -7.05 25.56 23.96
C ARG A 7 -6.97 24.59 22.77
N ARG A 8 -5.89 24.68 21.99
CA ARG A 8 -5.52 23.64 21.01
C ARG A 8 -5.09 22.37 21.75
N VAL A 9 -5.78 21.26 21.47
CA VAL A 9 -5.36 19.93 21.89
C VAL A 9 -4.33 19.44 20.87
N ALA A 10 -3.11 19.15 21.31
CA ALA A 10 -2.07 18.55 20.48
C ALA A 10 -2.51 17.12 20.12
N GLY A 11 -2.79 16.90 18.83
CA GLY A 11 -3.06 15.59 18.28
C GLY A 11 -1.81 14.72 18.34
N TYR A 12 -1.95 13.54 18.95
CA TYR A 12 -0.93 12.51 19.00
C TYR A 12 -0.83 11.86 17.60
N THR A 13 0.19 12.23 16.82
CA THR A 13 0.53 11.54 15.57
C THR A 13 1.24 10.23 15.94
N GLY A 14 0.45 9.20 16.20
CA GLY A 14 0.98 7.84 16.34
C GLY A 14 1.52 7.36 14.99
N CYS A 15 2.83 7.09 14.94
CA CYS A 15 3.48 6.40 13.83
C CYS A 15 2.78 5.07 13.55
N ASN A 16 1.98 5.02 12.47
CA ASN A 16 1.50 3.77 11.91
C ASN A 16 2.55 3.27 10.90
N SER A 17 3.68 2.80 11.42
CA SER A 17 4.77 2.20 10.64
C SER A 17 4.60 0.68 10.63
N VAL A 18 3.49 0.20 10.09
CA VAL A 18 3.31 -1.21 9.74
C VAL A 18 2.67 -1.23 8.37
N LEU A 19 3.16 -2.14 7.50
CA LEU A 19 2.65 -2.50 6.16
C LEU A 19 3.42 -1.92 4.98
N THR A 20 4.63 -2.44 4.79
CA THR A 20 5.12 -2.81 3.46
C THR A 20 5.90 -4.12 3.59
N ALA A 21 5.19 -5.19 3.98
CA ALA A 21 5.73 -6.54 3.91
C ALA A 21 5.32 -7.17 2.56
N PRO A 22 6.24 -7.80 1.82
CA PRO A 22 5.92 -8.44 0.54
C PRO A 22 4.90 -9.57 0.73
N ARG A 23 3.90 -9.58 -0.17
CA ARG A 23 2.72 -10.48 -0.25
C ARG A 23 3.00 -11.98 -0.04
N GLY A 24 4.24 -12.43 -0.22
CA GLY A 24 4.63 -13.85 -0.12
C GLY A 24 4.87 -14.40 1.29
N VAL A 25 5.03 -13.55 2.32
CA VAL A 25 5.35 -14.02 3.68
C VAL A 25 4.13 -14.08 4.60
N LEU A 26 3.14 -13.19 4.39
CA LEU A 26 1.97 -13.08 5.27
C LEU A 26 0.95 -14.22 5.08
N GLY A 27 0.86 -14.83 3.89
CA GLY A 27 -0.05 -15.94 3.63
C GLY A 27 0.30 -17.22 4.40
N LYS A 28 1.59 -17.48 4.66
CA LYS A 28 2.03 -18.66 5.44
C LYS A 28 1.92 -18.46 6.94
N THR A 29 2.09 -17.24 7.44
CA THR A 29 2.00 -16.98 8.89
C THR A 29 0.56 -16.81 9.39
N ALA A 30 -0.36 -16.30 8.57
CA ALA A 30 -1.78 -16.23 8.95
C ALA A 30 -2.44 -17.61 9.04
N ALA A 31 -2.13 -18.52 8.10
CA ALA A 31 -2.57 -19.91 8.18
C ALA A 31 -1.95 -20.67 9.37
N ALA A 32 -0.69 -20.39 9.72
CA ALA A 32 -0.04 -20.96 10.89
C ALA A 32 -0.59 -20.42 12.22
N ALA A 33 -1.00 -19.15 12.28
CA ALA A 33 -1.62 -18.57 13.47
C ALA A 33 -3.03 -19.13 13.73
N ALA A 34 -3.80 -19.44 12.67
CA ALA A 34 -5.10 -20.09 12.80
C ALA A 34 -5.00 -21.58 13.22
N ALA A 35 -3.92 -22.27 12.87
CA ALA A 35 -3.70 -23.67 13.23
C ALA A 35 -3.23 -23.89 14.68
N GLY A 36 -2.74 -22.83 15.36
CA GLY A 36 -2.21 -22.92 16.73
C GLY A 36 -3.21 -22.58 17.83
N PHE A 37 -4.39 -22.04 17.50
CA PHE A 37 -5.43 -21.76 18.48
C PHE A 37 -6.39 -22.95 18.55
N THR A 38 -5.93 -24.08 19.07
CA THR A 38 -6.85 -25.14 19.48
C THR A 38 -7.57 -24.63 20.74
N PRO A 39 -8.92 -24.62 20.77
CA PRO A 39 -9.67 -24.23 21.97
C PRO A 39 -9.50 -25.21 23.14
N GLU A 40 -8.63 -26.22 23.03
CA GLU A 40 -8.34 -27.20 24.09
C GLU A 40 -7.73 -26.58 25.37
N GLY A 41 -7.15 -25.38 25.29
CA GLY A 41 -6.65 -24.66 26.48
C GLY A 41 -7.71 -23.91 27.29
N ALA A 42 -8.97 -23.86 26.83
CA ALA A 42 -10.07 -23.16 27.50
C ALA A 42 -11.03 -24.08 28.25
N ALA A 43 -10.62 -25.33 28.52
CA ALA A 43 -11.14 -26.05 29.68
C ALA A 43 -10.59 -25.34 30.92
N ALA A 44 -11.17 -24.19 31.28
CA ALA A 44 -10.98 -23.63 32.59
C ALA A 44 -11.26 -24.76 33.57
N ASP A 45 -10.24 -25.18 34.35
CA ASP A 45 -10.44 -26.10 35.46
C ASP A 45 -11.70 -25.61 36.19
N PRO A 46 -12.77 -26.42 36.25
CA PRO A 46 -13.98 -25.98 36.93
C PRO A 46 -13.52 -25.64 38.33
N ILE A 47 -13.61 -24.35 38.69
CA ILE A 47 -13.26 -23.89 40.03
C ILE A 47 -14.08 -24.76 40.96
N SER A 48 -13.40 -25.70 41.63
CA SER A 48 -14.09 -26.75 42.34
C SER A 48 -14.96 -26.11 43.39
N TYR A 49 -16.23 -26.46 43.44
CA TYR A 49 -17.17 -25.96 44.43
C TYR A 49 -16.63 -26.10 45.88
N ALA A 50 -15.76 -27.11 46.10
CA ALA A 50 -15.08 -27.35 47.37
C ALA A 50 -14.01 -26.30 47.74
N ALA A 51 -13.51 -25.52 46.78
CA ALA A 51 -12.50 -24.47 47.01
C ALA A 51 -13.10 -23.17 47.57
N HIS A 52 -14.43 -23.03 47.59
CA HIS A 52 -15.10 -21.85 48.14
C HIS A 52 -15.21 -21.91 49.69
N PRO A 53 -15.06 -20.76 50.39
CA PRO A 53 -15.21 -20.69 51.83
C PRO A 53 -16.65 -21.07 52.27
N PRO A 54 -16.86 -21.57 53.50
CA PRO A 54 -18.14 -22.12 53.95
C PRO A 54 -19.34 -21.18 53.79
N TRP A 55 -19.18 -19.89 54.14
CA TRP A 55 -20.24 -18.88 54.03
C TRP A 55 -20.68 -18.64 52.58
N MET A 56 -19.80 -18.86 51.60
CA MET A 56 -20.10 -18.70 50.18
C MET A 56 -20.84 -19.92 49.64
N ARG A 57 -20.52 -21.12 50.12
CA ARG A 57 -21.26 -22.34 49.77
C ARG A 57 -22.71 -22.30 50.26
N GLU A 58 -22.93 -21.78 51.46
CA GLU A 58 -24.29 -21.56 51.99
C GLU A 58 -25.08 -20.53 51.17
N ALA A 59 -24.42 -19.44 50.76
CA ALA A 59 -25.03 -18.45 49.87
C ALA A 59 -25.37 -18.98 48.47
N LEU A 60 -24.61 -19.96 47.96
CA LEU A 60 -24.82 -20.57 46.65
C LEU A 60 -25.75 -21.80 46.68
N ALA A 61 -26.06 -22.36 47.85
CA ALA A 61 -26.84 -23.60 47.98
C ALA A 61 -28.28 -23.52 47.44
N GLY A 62 -28.81 -22.31 47.21
CA GLY A 62 -30.11 -22.08 46.57
C GLY A 62 -30.06 -21.76 45.08
N LEU A 63 -28.86 -21.66 44.48
CA LEU A 63 -28.68 -21.38 43.06
C LEU A 63 -28.47 -22.67 42.29
N ASP A 64 -29.17 -22.79 41.16
CA ASP A 64 -28.91 -23.82 40.16
C ASP A 64 -27.64 -23.43 39.37
N LEU A 65 -26.48 -23.75 39.94
CA LEU A 65 -25.18 -23.45 39.35
C LEU A 65 -25.01 -24.15 38.00
N ASP A 66 -25.50 -25.38 37.85
CA ASP A 66 -25.41 -26.13 36.60
C ASP A 66 -26.16 -25.41 35.47
N ARG A 67 -27.36 -24.88 35.76
CA ARG A 67 -28.10 -24.05 34.82
C ARG A 67 -27.35 -22.76 34.47
N LEU A 68 -26.81 -22.05 35.46
CA LEU A 68 -26.03 -20.82 35.21
C LEU A 68 -24.79 -21.09 34.35
N TYR A 69 -24.09 -22.21 34.57
CA TYR A 69 -22.95 -22.60 33.75
C TYR A 69 -23.37 -22.99 32.33
N ALA A 70 -24.49 -23.70 32.17
CA ALA A 70 -25.06 -24.04 30.86
C ALA A 70 -25.44 -22.79 30.07
N ASP A 71 -26.14 -21.84 30.70
CA ASP A 71 -26.52 -20.56 30.09
C ASP A 71 -25.27 -19.74 29.71
N ALA A 72 -24.27 -19.67 30.59
CA ALA A 72 -23.01 -19.00 30.31
C ALA A 72 -22.22 -19.68 29.17
N ALA A 73 -22.25 -21.01 29.07
CA ALA A 73 -21.64 -21.75 27.96
C ALA A 73 -22.36 -21.44 26.63
N ALA A 74 -23.70 -21.44 26.63
CA ALA A 74 -24.50 -21.08 25.45
C ALA A 74 -24.25 -19.64 24.99
N HIS A 75 -24.20 -18.69 25.92
CA HIS A 75 -23.86 -17.29 25.61
C HIS A 75 -22.45 -17.15 25.01
N ARG A 76 -21.45 -17.84 25.57
CA ARG A 76 -20.08 -17.84 25.01
C ARG A 76 -20.04 -18.42 23.60
N ALA A 77 -20.76 -19.52 23.35
CA ALA A 77 -20.84 -20.14 22.03
C ALA A 77 -21.51 -19.21 21.01
N GLY A 78 -22.61 -18.54 21.38
CA GLY A 78 -23.28 -17.56 20.54
C GLY A 78 -22.38 -16.39 20.16
N PHE A 79 -21.66 -15.82 21.14
CA PHE A 79 -20.71 -14.73 20.89
C PHE A 79 -19.54 -15.18 19.98
N ALA A 80 -18.99 -16.37 20.20
CA ALA A 80 -17.91 -16.90 19.37
C ALA A 80 -18.35 -17.11 17.91
N ALA A 81 -19.57 -17.61 17.68
CA ALA A 81 -20.14 -17.75 16.34
C ALA A 81 -20.29 -16.38 15.65
N GLU A 82 -20.87 -15.39 16.35
CA GLU A 82 -21.04 -14.03 15.83
C GLU A 82 -19.69 -13.38 15.47
N GLN A 83 -18.67 -13.53 16.32
CA GLN A 83 -17.32 -13.02 16.03
C GLN A 83 -16.69 -13.71 14.83
N THR A 84 -16.88 -15.03 14.71
CA THR A 84 -16.37 -15.80 13.56
C THR A 84 -17.00 -15.31 12.24
N ASP A 85 -18.31 -15.06 12.24
CA ASP A 85 -19.01 -14.55 11.05
C ASP A 85 -18.57 -13.13 10.70
N LYS A 86 -18.37 -12.26 11.70
CA LYS A 86 -17.81 -10.92 11.50
C LYS A 86 -16.42 -10.96 10.89
N LEU A 87 -15.54 -11.83 11.39
CA LEU A 87 -14.19 -12.00 10.86
C LEU A 87 -14.21 -12.54 9.42
N ARG A 88 -15.10 -13.49 9.11
CA ARG A 88 -15.27 -14.01 7.75
C ARG A 88 -15.75 -12.92 6.79
N ALA A 89 -16.72 -12.11 7.20
CA ALA A 89 -17.20 -11.00 6.40
C ALA A 89 -16.11 -9.93 6.17
N ALA A 90 -15.33 -9.62 7.21
CA ALA A 90 -14.21 -8.69 7.09
C ALA A 90 -13.11 -9.21 6.15
N ALA A 91 -12.78 -10.51 6.21
CA ALA A 91 -11.83 -11.14 5.30
C ALA A 91 -12.31 -11.07 3.85
N ALA A 92 -13.57 -11.41 3.58
CA ALA A 92 -14.15 -11.32 2.24
C ALA A 92 -14.15 -9.88 1.69
N ALA A 93 -14.44 -8.88 2.53
CA ALA A 93 -14.38 -7.48 2.13
C ALA A 93 -12.94 -7.02 1.81
N TYR A 94 -11.95 -7.48 2.57
CA TYR A 94 -10.55 -7.20 2.31
C TYR A 94 -10.09 -7.81 0.98
N ASP A 95 -10.44 -9.07 0.71
CA ASP A 95 -10.10 -9.74 -0.55
C ASP A 95 -10.75 -9.05 -1.75
N ALA A 96 -12.01 -8.63 -1.64
CA ALA A 96 -12.69 -7.87 -2.69
C ALA A 96 -12.00 -6.51 -2.96
N ALA A 97 -11.59 -5.79 -1.92
CA ALA A 97 -10.87 -4.54 -2.06
C ALA A 97 -9.48 -4.73 -2.70
N ALA A 98 -8.80 -5.85 -2.39
CA ALA A 98 -7.51 -6.16 -2.97
C ALA A 98 -7.60 -6.43 -4.49
N VAL A 99 -8.65 -7.13 -4.93
CA VAL A 99 -8.90 -7.39 -6.37
C VAL A 99 -9.19 -6.09 -7.12
N GLU A 100 -10.02 -5.20 -6.55
CA GLU A 100 -10.33 -3.91 -7.18
C GLU A 100 -9.10 -3.00 -7.26
N ALA A 101 -8.26 -2.97 -6.21
CA ALA A 101 -7.01 -2.22 -6.23
C ALA A 101 -6.03 -2.73 -7.31
N GLU A 102 -5.94 -4.05 -7.52
CA GLU A 102 -5.12 -4.63 -8.58
C GLU A 102 -5.65 -4.25 -9.97
N ARG A 103 -6.97 -4.27 -10.16
CA ARG A 103 -7.60 -3.86 -11.41
C ARG A 103 -7.34 -2.39 -11.73
N GLN A 104 -7.46 -1.51 -10.74
CA GLN A 104 -7.16 -0.08 -10.91
C GLN A 104 -5.68 0.13 -11.26
N ALA A 105 -4.77 -0.56 -10.59
CA ALA A 105 -3.34 -0.49 -10.90
C ALA A 105 -2.99 -1.05 -12.30
N GLU A 106 -3.76 -1.99 -12.84
CA GLU A 106 -3.62 -2.46 -14.22
C GLU A 106 -4.08 -1.40 -15.22
N LEU A 107 -5.27 -0.82 -15.02
CA LEU A 107 -5.80 0.25 -15.86
C LEU A 107 -4.87 1.47 -15.88
N GLU A 108 -4.35 1.89 -14.72
CA GLU A 108 -3.38 2.99 -14.64
C GLU A 108 -2.10 2.70 -15.41
N ARG A 109 -1.61 1.44 -15.40
CA ARG A 109 -0.43 1.03 -16.17
C ARG A 109 -0.70 1.05 -17.67
N GLU A 110 -1.88 0.59 -18.09
CA GLU A 110 -2.28 0.63 -19.50
C GLU A 110 -2.42 2.07 -19.99
N GLU A 111 -3.08 2.94 -19.23
CA GLU A 111 -3.22 4.37 -19.57
C GLU A 111 -1.86 5.08 -19.57
N ALA A 112 -0.97 4.76 -18.63
CA ALA A 112 0.40 5.29 -18.63
C ALA A 112 1.18 4.84 -19.87
N ALA A 113 1.06 3.56 -20.26
CA ALA A 113 1.73 3.03 -21.45
C ALA A 113 1.17 3.65 -22.75
N GLN A 114 -0.15 3.85 -22.84
CA GLN A 114 -0.78 4.53 -23.97
C GLN A 114 -0.32 5.98 -24.07
N ARG A 115 -0.34 6.73 -22.96
CA ARG A 115 0.16 8.11 -22.93
C ARG A 115 1.63 8.22 -23.34
N GLU A 116 2.46 7.30 -22.86
CA GLU A 116 3.87 7.26 -23.27
C GLU A 116 4.00 6.96 -24.78
N ALA A 117 3.24 6.00 -25.32
CA ALA A 117 3.28 5.68 -26.74
C ALA A 117 2.81 6.85 -27.62
N GLU A 118 1.71 7.51 -27.25
CA GLU A 118 1.20 8.71 -27.91
C GLU A 118 2.21 9.86 -27.85
N TYR A 119 2.83 10.06 -26.67
CA TYR A 119 3.88 11.05 -26.49
C TYR A 119 5.07 10.76 -27.42
N GLN A 120 5.56 9.53 -27.46
CA GLN A 120 6.66 9.13 -28.34
C GLN A 120 6.30 9.30 -29.82
N ALA A 121 5.07 8.97 -30.22
CA ALA A 121 4.59 9.19 -31.59
C ALA A 121 4.51 10.69 -31.94
N SER A 122 4.09 11.54 -30.99
CA SER A 122 4.02 13.00 -31.16
C SER A 122 5.40 13.64 -31.38
N LEU A 123 6.47 13.02 -30.87
CA LEU A 123 7.84 13.48 -31.06
C LEU A 123 8.45 13.08 -32.40
N ALA A 124 7.88 12.10 -33.10
CA ALA A 124 8.47 11.59 -34.35
C ALA A 124 8.67 12.67 -35.43
N PRO A 125 7.70 13.59 -35.69
CA PRO A 125 7.90 14.67 -36.66
C PRO A 125 9.01 15.64 -36.26
N TRP A 126 9.09 16.00 -34.98
CA TRP A 126 10.14 16.89 -34.47
C TRP A 126 11.54 16.24 -34.57
N ARG A 127 11.64 14.95 -34.25
CA ARG A 127 12.89 14.18 -34.39
C ARG A 127 13.35 14.09 -35.85
N ALA A 128 12.41 13.95 -36.78
CA ALA A 128 12.71 13.92 -38.22
C ALA A 128 13.21 15.28 -38.74
N SER A 129 12.89 16.39 -38.06
CA SER A 129 13.29 17.75 -38.44
C SER A 129 14.55 18.25 -37.72
N LEU A 130 15.23 17.42 -36.91
CA LEU A 130 16.39 17.83 -36.13
C LEU A 130 17.56 18.28 -37.02
N ALA A 131 18.12 19.45 -36.71
CA ALA A 131 19.27 20.02 -37.41
C ALA A 131 20.39 20.44 -36.43
N PRO A 132 21.65 20.51 -36.90
CA PRO A 132 22.73 21.16 -36.16
C PRO A 132 22.35 22.59 -35.73
N GLY A 133 22.57 22.93 -34.46
CA GLY A 133 22.19 24.20 -33.86
C GLY A 133 20.88 24.17 -33.07
N ASP A 134 20.07 23.13 -33.22
CA ASP A 134 18.84 22.99 -32.44
C ASP A 134 19.12 22.77 -30.95
N ARG A 135 18.27 23.34 -30.09
CA ARG A 135 18.31 23.10 -28.64
C ARG A 135 17.40 21.93 -28.27
N THR A 136 17.96 21.00 -27.53
CA THR A 136 17.25 19.84 -26.94
C THR A 136 17.23 19.99 -25.42
N ALA A 137 16.47 19.17 -24.71
CA ALA A 137 16.53 19.13 -23.25
C ALA A 137 17.92 18.77 -22.70
N CYS A 138 18.76 18.11 -23.49
CA CYS A 138 20.06 17.60 -23.07
C CYS A 138 21.24 18.49 -23.48
N GLY A 139 21.03 19.40 -24.43
CA GLY A 139 22.08 20.29 -24.93
C GLY A 139 21.86 20.76 -26.37
N LEU A 140 22.93 21.29 -26.97
CA LEU A 140 22.92 21.80 -28.34
C LEU A 140 23.27 20.68 -29.33
N VAL A 141 22.51 20.55 -30.42
CA VAL A 141 22.84 19.59 -31.49
C VAL A 141 24.06 20.09 -32.27
N VAL A 142 25.11 19.28 -32.33
CA VAL A 142 26.34 19.60 -33.08
C VAL A 142 26.33 18.96 -34.46
N LYS A 143 25.94 17.69 -34.55
CA LYS A 143 25.93 16.91 -35.78
C LYS A 143 24.82 15.86 -35.74
N VAL A 144 24.04 15.74 -36.80
CA VAL A 144 22.97 14.74 -36.95
C VAL A 144 23.45 13.66 -37.93
N ASP A 145 23.38 12.39 -37.52
CA ASP A 145 23.78 11.23 -38.32
C ASP A 145 22.83 10.04 -38.03
N PRO A 146 21.62 10.02 -38.62
CA PRO A 146 20.56 9.10 -38.21
C PRO A 146 21.01 7.63 -38.22
N PRO A 147 20.73 6.84 -37.16
CA PRO A 147 19.78 7.08 -36.08
C PRO A 147 20.37 7.78 -34.83
N ILE A 148 21.60 8.29 -34.91
CA ILE A 148 22.31 8.91 -33.80
C ILE A 148 22.56 10.41 -34.05
N VAL A 149 22.85 11.15 -32.99
CA VAL A 149 23.14 12.57 -33.07
C VAL A 149 24.12 12.94 -31.97
N GLN A 150 25.04 13.83 -32.30
CA GLN A 150 26.03 14.36 -31.38
C GLN A 150 25.47 15.62 -30.72
N ILE A 151 25.33 15.57 -29.40
CA ILE A 151 24.84 16.68 -28.57
C ILE A 151 26.00 17.22 -27.75
N GLN A 152 26.21 18.53 -27.77
CA GLN A 152 27.10 19.22 -26.85
C GLN A 152 26.40 19.42 -25.51
N TYR A 153 26.83 18.65 -24.51
CA TYR A 153 26.48 18.89 -23.10
C TYR A 153 27.35 20.01 -22.53
N ALA A 154 27.06 20.41 -21.28
CA ALA A 154 27.85 21.40 -20.56
C ALA A 154 29.36 21.05 -20.50
N GLU A 155 29.70 19.77 -20.38
CA GLU A 155 31.09 19.33 -20.21
C GLU A 155 31.71 18.78 -21.49
N VAL A 156 31.03 17.84 -22.17
CA VAL A 156 31.59 17.09 -23.30
C VAL A 156 30.51 16.76 -24.34
N PRO A 157 30.83 16.77 -25.64
CA PRO A 157 29.92 16.26 -26.66
C PRO A 157 29.74 14.75 -26.53
N ARG A 158 28.50 14.25 -26.72
CA ARG A 158 28.16 12.82 -26.65
C ARG A 158 27.24 12.42 -27.79
N TRP A 159 27.41 11.19 -28.25
CA TRP A 159 26.51 10.55 -29.22
C TRP A 159 25.33 9.91 -28.48
N VAL A 160 24.12 10.24 -28.90
CA VAL A 160 22.85 9.77 -28.33
C VAL A 160 21.95 9.33 -29.47
N ARG A 161 21.03 8.40 -29.23
CA ARG A 161 20.03 8.03 -30.24
C ARG A 161 19.00 9.14 -30.41
N ILE A 162 18.53 9.38 -31.63
CA ILE A 162 17.54 10.41 -31.92
C ILE A 162 16.21 10.18 -31.17
N ASP A 163 15.81 8.92 -30.98
CA ASP A 163 14.57 8.52 -30.29
C ASP A 163 14.61 8.70 -28.77
N GLN A 164 15.78 9.00 -28.21
CA GLN A 164 15.98 9.29 -26.79
C GLN A 164 15.92 10.79 -26.48
N ILE A 165 15.83 11.63 -27.52
CA ILE A 165 15.91 13.08 -27.38
C ILE A 165 14.52 13.65 -27.36
N VAL A 166 14.37 14.71 -26.56
CA VAL A 166 13.15 15.50 -26.45
C VAL A 166 13.46 17.00 -26.63
N PRO A 167 12.47 17.82 -27.06
CA PRO A 167 12.63 19.25 -27.23
C PRO A 167 13.13 19.98 -25.97
N ALA A 168 13.80 21.11 -26.15
CA ALA A 168 14.08 22.00 -25.02
C ALA A 168 12.75 22.51 -24.41
N GLY A 169 12.70 22.67 -23.08
CA GLY A 169 11.51 23.13 -22.35
C GLY A 169 10.48 22.05 -22.02
N THR A 170 10.64 20.82 -22.52
CA THR A 170 9.72 19.70 -22.22
C THR A 170 9.55 19.41 -20.72
N PHE A 171 10.59 19.63 -19.92
CA PHE A 171 10.56 19.41 -18.45
C PHE A 171 10.41 20.70 -17.64
N GLU A 172 10.12 21.83 -18.28
CA GLU A 172 10.01 23.12 -17.60
C GLU A 172 8.73 23.15 -16.74
N GLY A 173 8.90 22.96 -15.42
CA GLY A 173 7.81 22.90 -14.45
C GLY A 173 7.56 21.53 -13.79
N ASP A 174 8.22 20.45 -14.24
CA ASP A 174 8.22 19.18 -13.50
C ASP A 174 9.24 19.28 -12.34
N PRO A 175 8.82 19.18 -11.05
CA PRO A 175 9.75 19.22 -9.93
C PRO A 175 10.74 18.04 -9.95
N ASP A 176 10.46 16.98 -10.72
CA ASP A 176 11.34 15.83 -10.86
C ASP A 176 12.34 16.01 -12.01
N VAL A 177 13.27 16.95 -11.80
CA VAL A 177 14.38 17.27 -12.72
C VAL A 177 15.23 16.03 -13.06
N THR A 178 15.19 14.98 -12.23
CA THR A 178 15.95 13.75 -12.48
C THR A 178 15.45 12.96 -13.69
N LYS A 179 14.20 13.19 -14.13
CA LYS A 179 13.68 12.58 -15.36
C LYS A 179 14.44 13.04 -16.59
N GLY A 180 14.74 14.33 -16.72
CA GLY A 180 15.48 14.89 -17.86
C GLY A 180 16.86 14.25 -18.08
N ILE A 181 17.52 13.82 -16.99
CA ILE A 181 18.83 13.15 -17.04
C ILE A 181 18.72 11.72 -17.59
N ARG A 182 17.57 11.05 -17.40
CA ARG A 182 17.37 9.66 -17.87
C ARG A 182 17.14 9.56 -19.38
N TYR A 183 16.61 10.60 -20.01
CA TYR A 183 16.24 10.53 -21.43
C TYR A 183 17.45 10.49 -22.34
N CYS A 184 18.55 11.16 -22.02
CA CYS A 184 19.76 11.11 -22.85
C CYS A 184 20.85 10.23 -22.25
N ALA A 185 20.52 8.95 -22.07
CA ALA A 185 21.49 7.93 -21.71
C ALA A 185 22.57 7.82 -22.81
N ARG A 186 23.81 7.58 -22.37
CA ARG A 186 24.94 7.36 -23.27
C ARG A 186 24.75 6.04 -24.01
N LEU A 187 24.98 6.04 -25.32
CA LEU A 187 25.15 4.83 -26.13
C LEU A 187 26.31 3.96 -25.63
#